data_AF-A0A6N4RDL4-F1
#
_entry.id   AF-A0A6N4RDL4-F1
#
_cell.length_a   1.000
_cell.length_b   1.000
_cell.length_c   1.000
_cell.angle_alpha   90.00
_cell.angle_beta   90.00
_cell.angle_gamma   90.00
#
_symmetry.space_group_name_H-M   'P 1'
#
loop_
_entity.id
_entity.type
_entity.pdbx_description
1 polymer ?
#
loop_
_entity_poly.entity_id
_entity_poly.type
_entity_poly.pdbx_seq_one_letter_code
_entity_poly.pdbx_strand_id
1 'polypeptide(L)' 'MSLKRKKFIELAENRVNKALKDIQLIGNLSNKGAYDFTDEDLRKIIKALDREMASLKERFKIGQRVDEKKFSLED' A
#
# COMPACT_ATOMS: atom_id res chain seq x y z
N MET A 1 -19.80 15.89 -8.85
CA MET A 1 -18.41 15.51 -8.48
C MET A 1 -17.43 16.57 -8.98
N SER A 2 -16.49 17.00 -8.14
CA SER A 2 -15.45 17.98 -8.52
C SER A 2 -14.42 17.38 -9.51
N LEU A 3 -13.77 18.23 -10.31
CA LEU A 3 -12.71 17.79 -11.24
C LEU A 3 -11.54 17.12 -10.50
N LYS A 4 -11.16 17.66 -9.34
CA LYS A 4 -10.15 17.06 -8.44
C LYS A 4 -10.54 15.66 -7.99
N ARG A 5 -11.81 15.43 -7.61
CA ARG A 5 -12.31 14.12 -7.20
C ARG A 5 -12.31 13.13 -8.36
N LYS A 6 -12.76 13.53 -9.54
CA LYS A 6 -12.73 12.68 -10.75
C LYS A 6 -11.31 12.25 -11.09
N LYS A 7 -10.36 13.18 -11.09
CA LYS A 7 -8.96 12.87 -11.39
C LYS A 7 -8.32 11.96 -10.33
N PHE A 8 -8.68 12.15 -9.05
CA PHE A 8 -8.25 11.24 -8.00
C PHE A 8 -8.77 9.82 -8.21
N ILE A 9 -10.07 9.65 -8.52
CA ILE A 9 -10.66 8.33 -8.76
C ILE A 9 -9.95 7.62 -9.92
N GLU A 10 -9.83 8.29 -11.06
CA GLU A 10 -9.16 7.77 -12.25
C GLU A 10 -7.72 7.30 -11.94
N LEU A 11 -6.94 8.13 -11.23
CA LEU A 11 -5.57 7.78 -10.86
C LEU A 11 -5.51 6.66 -9.82
N ALA A 12 -6.41 6.66 -8.85
CA ALA A 12 -6.46 5.64 -7.80
C ALA A 12 -6.80 4.27 -8.40
N GLU A 13 -7.86 4.18 -9.20
CA GLU A 13 -8.28 2.93 -9.85
C GLU A 13 -7.15 2.36 -10.71
N ASN A 14 -6.57 3.18 -11.58
CA ASN A 14 -5.48 2.74 -12.46
C ASN A 14 -4.26 2.23 -11.67
N ARG A 15 -3.84 2.96 -10.61
CA ARG A 15 -2.65 2.59 -9.82
C ARG A 15 -2.90 1.36 -8.95
N VAL A 16 -4.06 1.26 -8.30
CA VAL A 16 -4.41 0.12 -7.46
C VAL A 16 -4.55 -1.14 -8.30
N ASN A 17 -5.21 -1.08 -9.46
CA ASN A 17 -5.33 -2.24 -10.35
C ASN A 17 -3.97 -2.74 -10.84
N LYS A 18 -3.04 -1.83 -11.17
CA LYS A 18 -1.67 -2.21 -11.54
C LYS A 18 -0.96 -2.92 -10.37
N ALA A 19 -1.03 -2.35 -9.17
CA ALA A 19 -0.42 -2.94 -7.98
C ALA A 19 -0.99 -4.33 -7.67
N LEU A 20 -2.31 -4.52 -7.78
CA LEU A 20 -2.96 -5.83 -7.58
C LEU A 20 -2.45 -6.86 -8.59
N LYS A 21 -2.33 -6.48 -9.86
CA LYS A 21 -1.78 -7.36 -10.91
C LYS A 21 -0.33 -7.74 -10.61
N ASP A 22 0.50 -6.78 -10.22
CA ASP A 22 1.90 -7.04 -9.90
C ASP A 22 2.02 -7.96 -8.67
N ILE A 23 1.18 -7.77 -7.63
CA ILE A 23 1.11 -8.68 -6.47
C ILE A 23 0.71 -10.10 -6.88
N GLN A 24 -0.25 -10.27 -7.80
CA GLN A 24 -0.64 -11.59 -8.31
C GLN A 24 0.53 -12.26 -9.05
N LEU A 25 1.25 -11.50 -9.89
CA LEU A 25 2.42 -12.01 -10.60
C LEU A 25 3.54 -12.44 -9.64
N ILE A 26 3.77 -11.67 -8.56
CA ILE A 26 4.69 -12.06 -7.48
C ILE A 26 4.19 -13.35 -6.81
N GLY A 27 2.90 -13.49 -6.57
CA GLY A 27 2.29 -14.70 -6.02
C GLY A 27 2.56 -15.96 -6.84
N ASN A 28 2.62 -15.83 -8.18
CA ASN A 28 2.93 -16.95 -9.07
C ASN A 28 4.36 -17.49 -8.88
N LEU A 29 5.29 -16.70 -8.31
CA LEU A 29 6.64 -17.16 -7.96
C LEU A 29 6.65 -18.21 -6.85
N SER A 30 5.53 -18.40 -6.13
CA SER A 30 5.40 -19.47 -5.13
C SER A 30 5.40 -20.89 -5.73
N ASN A 31 5.34 -21.02 -7.06
CA ASN A 31 5.37 -22.31 -7.73
C ASN A 31 6.78 -22.94 -7.67
N LYS A 32 7.01 -23.77 -6.64
CA LYS A 32 8.25 -24.54 -6.45
C LYS A 32 8.55 -25.56 -7.56
N GLY A 33 7.56 -25.91 -8.40
CA GLY A 33 7.78 -26.76 -9.57
C GLY A 33 8.39 -26.02 -10.76
N ALA A 34 8.21 -24.70 -10.83
CA ALA A 34 8.75 -23.84 -11.90
C ALA A 34 9.99 -23.06 -11.47
N TYR A 35 10.18 -22.85 -10.17
CA TYR A 35 11.25 -22.02 -9.62
C TYR A 35 11.89 -22.65 -8.39
N ASP A 36 13.19 -22.43 -8.24
CA ASP A 36 13.92 -22.71 -7.01
C ASP A 36 14.06 -21.41 -6.21
N PHE A 37 13.64 -21.46 -4.95
CA PHE A 37 13.71 -20.34 -4.02
C PHE A 37 13.72 -20.86 -2.59
N THR A 38 14.36 -20.11 -1.71
CA THR A 38 14.42 -20.44 -0.29
C THR A 38 13.31 -19.75 0.49
N ASP A 39 13.03 -20.24 1.69
CA ASP A 39 12.13 -19.55 2.61
C ASP A 39 12.68 -18.17 3.01
N GLU A 40 14.00 -17.95 2.93
CA GLU A 40 14.61 -16.64 3.16
C GLU A 40 14.24 -15.64 2.05
N ASP A 41 14.25 -16.08 0.79
CA ASP A 41 13.84 -15.25 -0.35
C ASP A 41 12.38 -14.81 -0.21
N LEU A 42 11.50 -15.76 0.14
CA LEU A 42 10.10 -15.46 0.39
C LEU A 42 9.93 -14.43 1.52
N ARG A 43 10.64 -14.60 2.65
CA ARG A 43 10.61 -13.64 3.77
C ARG A 43 11.08 -12.25 3.35
N LYS A 44 12.14 -12.15 2.53
CA LYS A 44 12.64 -10.86 2.03
C LYS A 44 11.62 -10.16 1.15
N ILE A 45 10.97 -10.89 0.24
CA ILE A 45 9.93 -10.36 -0.66
C ILE A 45 8.75 -9.82 0.16
N ILE A 46 8.19 -10.63 1.07
CA ILE A 46 7.04 -10.22 1.89
C ILE A 46 7.39 -9.01 2.76
N LYS A 47 8.57 -9.03 3.41
CA LYS A 47 9.03 -7.90 4.24
C LYS A 47 9.18 -6.59 3.44
N ALA A 48 9.61 -6.66 2.19
CA ALA A 48 9.69 -5.49 1.33
C ALA A 48 8.30 -4.92 1.01
N LEU A 49 7.34 -5.78 0.67
CA LEU A 49 5.94 -5.39 0.42
C LEU A 49 5.28 -4.80 1.66
N ASP A 50 5.47 -5.40 2.83
CA ASP A 50 4.91 -4.92 4.10
C ASP A 50 5.45 -3.53 4.47
N ARG A 51 6.75 -3.29 4.26
CA ARG A 51 7.37 -1.98 4.51
C ARG A 51 6.76 -0.89 3.62
N GLU A 52 6.60 -1.17 2.34
CA GLU A 52 5.98 -0.22 1.41
C GLU A 52 4.52 0.04 1.78
N MET A 53 3.77 -1.01 2.13
CA MET A 53 2.38 -0.88 2.59
C MET A 53 2.28 -0.06 3.89
N ALA A 54 3.23 -0.21 4.81
CA ALA A 54 3.30 0.61 6.02
C ALA A 54 3.55 2.10 5.69
N SER A 55 4.51 2.39 4.80
CA SER A 55 4.77 3.77 4.35
C SER A 55 3.56 4.39 3.65
N LEU A 56 2.87 3.62 2.81
CA LEU A 56 1.62 4.05 2.16
C LEU A 56 0.58 4.47 3.19
N LYS A 57 0.32 3.61 4.19
CA LYS A 57 -0.63 3.89 5.28
C LYS A 57 -0.26 5.15 6.04
N GLU A 58 1.02 5.34 6.35
CA GLU A 58 1.51 6.53 7.04
C GLU A 58 1.27 7.82 6.24
N ARG A 59 1.57 7.83 4.94
CA ARG A 59 1.32 8.98 4.07
C ARG A 59 -0.15 9.37 4.01
N PHE A 60 -1.06 8.38 3.98
CA PHE A 60 -2.50 8.64 4.03
C PHE A 60 -2.97 9.17 5.39
N LYS A 61 -2.30 8.80 6.49
CA LYS A 61 -2.57 9.37 7.82
C LYS A 61 -2.09 10.82 7.93
N ILE A 62 -0.89 11.14 7.45
CA ILE A 62 -0.33 12.51 7.50
C ILE A 62 -1.10 13.47 6.58
N GLY A 63 -1.62 12.96 5.45
CA GLY A 63 -2.45 13.73 4.52
C GLY A 63 -3.89 13.99 4.98
N GLN A 64 -4.39 13.23 5.96
CA GLN A 64 -5.48 13.72 6.79
C GLN A 64 -4.86 14.76 7.71
N ARG A 65 -5.30 16.03 7.62
CA ARG A 65 -5.05 16.98 8.72
C ARG A 65 -5.40 16.21 9.99
N VAL A 66 -4.40 15.96 10.83
CA VAL A 66 -4.68 15.71 12.24
C VAL A 66 -5.34 17.01 12.65
N ASP A 67 -6.69 17.03 12.69
CA ASP A 67 -7.38 18.08 13.41
C ASP A 67 -6.68 18.12 14.75
N GLU A 68 -5.99 19.23 15.02
CA GLU A 68 -5.33 19.48 16.30
C GLU A 68 -6.33 19.03 17.35
N LYS A 69 -6.02 17.95 18.06
CA LYS A 69 -6.74 17.65 19.29
C LYS A 69 -6.45 18.85 20.17
N LYS A 70 -7.36 19.83 20.16
CA LYS A 70 -7.41 20.92 21.13
C LYS A 70 -7.59 20.23 22.48
N PHE A 71 -6.47 19.98 23.13
CA PHE A 71 -6.45 19.61 24.53
C PHE A 71 -6.78 20.89 25.31
N SER A 72 -7.93 20.88 26.01
CA SER A 72 -8.31 21.91 26.98
C SER A 72 -8.05 21.37 28.39
N LEU A 73 -7.50 22.21 29.25
CA LEU A 73 -7.36 21.99 30.70
C LEU A 73 -8.30 22.89 31.52
N GLU A 74 -9.26 23.54 30.87
CA GLU A 74 -10.36 24.27 31.53
C GLU A 74 -11.68 23.59 31.11
N ASP A 75 -12.43 22.92 31.98
CA ASP A 75 -12.13 22.38 33.33
C ASP A 75 -12.64 20.92 33.41
#